data_AF-A0A6V8JWF8-F1
#
_entry.id   AF-A0A6V8JWF8-F1
#
_cell.length_a   1.000
_cell.length_b   1.000
_cell.length_c   1.000
_cell.angle_alpha   90.00
_cell.angle_beta   90.00
_cell.angle_gamma   90.00
#
_symmetry.space_group_name_H-M   'P 1'
#
loop_
_entity.id
_entity.type
_entity.pdbx_description
1 polymer ?
#
loop_
_entity_poly.entity_id
_entity_poly.type
_entity_poly.pdbx_seq_one_letter_code
_entity_poly.pdbx_strand_id
1 'polypeptide(L)'
;MTVSEAAEQVGLTTYTLRWYEQEGLVEPVGRDSAGRRRYTQQDLDWLILLTRLRRTGMPVRDMRRYAELAREGDATLADRRHIFEEHRDRVQARIAELEEDLKVLNYKIEVYGKMEQGLC
;
A
#
# COMPACT_ATOMS: atom_id res chain seq x y z
N MET A 1 17.48 -3.67 11.79
CA MET A 1 17.38 -4.60 10.64
C MET A 1 18.02 -4.03 9.40
N THR A 2 18.63 -4.84 8.52
CA THR A 2 19.23 -4.37 7.25
C THR A 2 18.14 -4.01 6.22
N VAL A 3 18.52 -3.33 5.14
CA VAL A 3 17.60 -2.97 4.05
C VAL A 3 16.98 -4.17 3.35
N SER A 4 17.73 -5.27 3.18
CA SER A 4 17.24 -6.47 2.51
C SER A 4 16.20 -7.19 3.37
N GLU A 5 16.50 -7.40 4.65
CA GLU A 5 15.58 -8.00 5.61
C GLU A 5 14.30 -7.16 5.77
N ALA A 6 14.44 -5.82 5.84
CA ALA A 6 13.29 -4.92 5.91
C ALA A 6 12.40 -5.03 4.68
N ALA A 7 12.99 -4.97 3.49
CA ALA A 7 12.27 -5.07 2.23
C ALA A 7 11.51 -6.41 2.13
N GLU A 8 12.16 -7.52 2.48
CA GLU A 8 11.54 -8.85 2.51
C GLU A 8 10.35 -8.91 3.46
N GLN A 9 10.51 -8.42 4.70
CA GLN A 9 9.45 -8.47 5.71
C GLN A 9 8.21 -7.65 5.34
N VAL A 10 8.39 -6.53 4.63
CA VAL A 10 7.26 -5.67 4.20
C VAL A 10 6.75 -6.00 2.79
N GLY A 11 7.34 -7.00 2.13
CA GLY A 11 6.95 -7.41 0.78
C GLY A 11 7.34 -6.41 -0.32
N LEU A 12 8.42 -5.67 -0.12
CA LEU A 12 9.00 -4.73 -1.09
C LEU A 12 10.30 -5.29 -1.67
N THR A 13 10.67 -4.81 -2.85
CA THR A 13 12.05 -4.94 -3.32
C THR A 13 12.92 -3.89 -2.62
N THR A 14 14.22 -4.17 -2.48
CA THR A 14 15.18 -3.16 -1.97
C THR A 14 15.19 -1.90 -2.84
N TYR A 15 14.94 -2.03 -4.14
CA TYR A 15 14.76 -0.89 -5.05
C TYR A 15 13.54 -0.05 -4.66
N THR A 16 12.37 -0.66 -4.45
CA THR A 16 11.15 0.07 -4.07
C THR A 16 11.30 0.74 -2.70
N LEU A 17 11.96 0.09 -1.75
CA LEU A 17 12.24 0.69 -0.44
C LEU A 17 13.13 1.93 -0.56
N ARG A 18 14.20 1.86 -1.37
CA ARG A 18 15.04 3.03 -1.67
C ARG A 18 14.28 4.12 -2.39
N TRP A 19 13.39 3.74 -3.30
CA TRP A 19 12.52 4.69 -3.99
C TRP A 19 11.59 5.39 -2.99
N TYR A 20 11.03 4.71 -1.98
CA TYR A 20 10.24 5.36 -0.92
C TYR A 20 11.06 6.40 -0.13
N GLU A 21 12.33 6.12 0.17
CA GLU A 21 13.22 7.11 0.79
C GLU A 21 13.43 8.32 -0.13
N GLN A 22 13.72 8.08 -1.42
CA GLN A 22 13.96 9.16 -2.39
C GLN A 22 12.74 10.06 -2.60
N GLU A 23 11.54 9.47 -2.61
CA GLU A 23 10.30 10.20 -2.76
C GLU A 23 9.82 10.87 -1.46
N GLY A 24 10.62 10.82 -0.39
CA GLY A 24 10.29 11.45 0.88
C GLY A 24 9.09 10.82 1.58
N LEU A 25 8.82 9.52 1.36
CA LEU A 25 7.76 8.79 2.08
C LEU A 25 8.25 8.24 3.41
N VAL A 26 9.55 8.03 3.54
CA VAL A 26 10.21 7.48 4.72
C VAL A 26 11.34 8.43 5.09
N GLU A 27 11.46 8.75 6.37
CA GLU A 27 12.59 9.55 6.83
C GLU A 27 13.92 8.79 6.67
N PRO A 28 15.06 9.49 6.57
CA PRO A 28 16.36 8.83 6.52
C PRO A 28 16.56 7.94 7.74
N VAL A 29 16.61 6.63 7.52
CA VAL A 29 16.84 5.67 8.60
C VAL A 29 18.25 5.77 9.15
N GLY A 30 18.41 5.41 10.42
CA GLY A 30 19.70 5.36 11.10
C GLY A 30 20.72 4.48 10.36
N ARG A 31 22.01 4.72 10.61
CA ARG A 31 23.10 3.91 10.07
C ARG A 31 23.89 3.24 11.18
N ASP A 32 24.37 2.01 10.93
CA ASP A 32 25.31 1.34 11.84
C ASP A 32 26.73 1.90 11.71
N SER A 33 27.63 1.41 12.57
CA SER A 33 29.05 1.81 12.59
C SER A 33 29.80 1.53 11.27
N ALA A 34 29.26 0.64 10.42
CA ALA A 34 29.78 0.35 9.09
C ALA A 34 29.11 1.20 7.99
N GLY A 35 28.29 2.18 8.37
CA GLY A 35 27.59 3.08 7.44
C GLY A 35 26.38 2.46 6.74
N ARG A 36 25.92 1.27 7.16
CA ARG A 36 24.77 0.58 6.54
C ARG A 36 23.47 1.00 7.19
N ARG A 37 22.41 1.13 6.39
CA ARG A 37 21.05 1.46 6.86
C ARG A 37 20.54 0.44 7.88
N ARG A 38 19.90 0.93 8.94
CA ARG A 38 19.25 0.15 9.97
C ARG A 38 17.82 0.63 10.19
N TYR A 39 16.88 -0.26 9.89
CA TYR A 39 15.45 -0.06 10.14
C TYR A 39 15.09 -0.58 11.53
N THR A 40 14.27 0.19 12.22
CA THR A 40 13.62 -0.13 13.50
C THR A 40 12.28 -0.81 13.24
N GLN A 41 11.62 -1.31 14.30
CA GLN A 41 10.28 -1.86 14.17
C GLN A 41 9.25 -0.78 13.75
N GLN A 42 9.40 0.44 14.27
CA GLN A 42 8.53 1.56 13.91
C GLN A 42 8.62 1.90 12.41
N ASP A 43 9.83 1.84 11.84
CA ASP A 43 10.02 2.02 10.39
C ASP A 43 9.27 0.95 9.59
N LEU A 44 9.20 -0.28 10.08
CA LEU A 44 8.47 -1.36 9.42
C LEU A 44 6.97 -1.16 9.49
N ASP A 45 6.44 -0.79 10.65
CA ASP A 45 5.01 -0.54 10.80
C ASP A 45 4.56 0.58 9.84
N TRP A 46 5.40 1.61 9.69
CA TRP A 46 5.22 2.68 8.70
C TRP A 46 5.28 2.17 7.26
N LEU A 47 6.30 1.37 6.91
CA LEU A 47 6.45 0.78 5.57
C LEU A 47 5.31 -0.17 5.20
N ILE A 48 4.79 -0.93 6.17
CA ILE A 48 3.63 -1.80 6.01
C ILE A 48 2.43 -0.93 5.65
N LEU A 49 2.17 0.14 6.41
CA LEU A 49 1.08 1.07 6.11
C LEU A 49 1.20 1.64 4.69
N LEU A 50 2.35 2.22 4.33
CA LEU A 50 2.57 2.77 2.98
C LEU A 50 2.34 1.73 1.88
N THR A 51 2.80 0.50 2.10
CA THR A 51 2.58 -0.61 1.16
C THR A 51 1.10 -0.95 1.02
N ARG A 52 0.33 -0.95 2.11
CA ARG A 52 -1.13 -1.16 2.04
C ARG A 52 -1.81 -0.04 1.28
N LEU A 53 -1.50 1.23 1.58
CA LEU A 53 -2.09 2.40 0.90
C LEU A 53 -1.80 2.39 -0.60
N ARG A 54 -0.56 2.07 -1.00
CA ARG A 54 -0.21 1.95 -2.42
C ARG A 54 -1.00 0.82 -3.09
N ARG A 55 -1.11 -0.34 -2.43
CA ARG A 55 -1.84 -1.50 -2.98
C ARG A 55 -3.33 -1.24 -3.14
N THR A 56 -3.92 -0.42 -2.28
CA THR A 56 -5.32 0.02 -2.40
C THR A 56 -5.51 1.19 -3.35
N GLY A 57 -4.46 1.56 -4.11
CA GLY A 57 -4.55 2.54 -5.18
C GLY A 57 -4.41 3.99 -4.71
N MET A 58 -3.90 4.25 -3.51
CA MET A 58 -3.58 5.62 -3.09
C MET A 58 -2.47 6.19 -3.99
N PRO A 59 -2.68 7.35 -4.65
CA PRO A 59 -1.64 8.00 -5.42
C PRO A 59 -0.44 8.36 -4.55
N VAL A 60 0.76 8.24 -5.10
CA VAL A 60 2.02 8.58 -4.41
C VAL A 60 2.02 10.02 -3.89
N ARG A 61 1.41 10.95 -4.63
CA ARG A 61 1.22 12.34 -4.20
C ARG A 61 0.47 12.43 -2.86
N ASP A 62 -0.62 11.67 -2.72
CA ASP A 62 -1.44 11.70 -1.50
C ASP A 62 -0.72 10.98 -0.35
N MET A 63 0.05 9.92 -0.65
CA MET A 63 0.93 9.28 0.33
C MET A 63 2.02 10.24 0.84
N ARG A 64 2.60 11.10 -0.02
CA ARG A 64 3.55 12.13 0.41
C ARG A 64 2.90 13.16 1.32
N ARG A 65 1.72 13.65 0.94
CA ARG A 65 0.95 14.57 1.78
C ARG A 65 0.68 13.98 3.16
N TYR A 66 0.29 12.71 3.22
CA TYR A 66 0.11 12.01 4.49
C TYR A 66 1.43 11.91 5.29
N ALA A 67 2.55 11.58 4.63
CA ALA A 67 3.86 11.50 5.27
C ALA A 67 4.30 12.86 5.83
N GLU A 68 4.10 13.97 5.11
CA GLU A 68 4.39 15.32 5.57
C GLU A 68 3.57 15.68 6.82
N LEU A 69 2.25 15.48 6.76
CA LEU A 69 1.37 15.72 7.92
C LEU A 69 1.78 14.88 9.12
N ALA A 70 2.16 13.61 8.92
CA ALA A 70 2.58 12.73 10.01
C ALA A 70 3.82 13.25 10.73
N ARG A 71 4.75 13.91 10.03
CA ARG A 71 5.95 14.52 10.64
C ARG A 71 5.64 15.73 11.50
N GLU A 72 4.58 16.46 11.19
CA GLU A 72 4.13 17.61 12.00
C GLU A 72 3.51 17.18 13.34
N GLY A 73 3.36 15.87 13.57
CA GLY A 73 2.87 15.32 14.82
C GLY A 73 1.39 15.61 15.05
N ASP A 74 0.97 15.66 16.31
CA ASP A 74 -0.45 15.57 16.68
C ASP A 74 -1.32 16.74 16.20
N ALA A 75 -0.72 17.86 15.79
CA ALA A 75 -1.44 19.01 15.24
C ALA A 75 -2.25 18.66 13.98
N THR A 76 -1.84 17.64 13.22
CA THR A 76 -2.43 17.28 11.92
C THR A 76 -3.31 16.02 11.98
N LEU A 77 -3.68 15.54 13.17
CA LEU A 77 -4.47 14.30 13.32
C LEU A 77 -5.78 14.35 12.55
N ALA A 78 -6.45 15.51 12.52
CA ALA A 78 -7.69 15.70 11.79
C ALA A 78 -7.50 15.57 10.27
N ASP A 79 -6.46 16.19 9.71
CA ASP A 79 -6.15 16.12 8.27
C ASP A 79 -5.75 14.70 7.85
N ARG A 80 -4.94 14.02 8.68
CA ARG A 80 -4.55 12.62 8.46
C ARG A 80 -5.77 11.69 8.47
N ARG A 81 -6.69 11.88 9.43
CA ARG A 81 -7.95 11.13 9.46
C ARG A 81 -8.78 11.38 8.20
N HIS A 82 -8.89 12.62 7.76
CA HIS A 82 -9.65 12.97 6.57
C HIS A 82 -9.10 12.29 5.31
N ILE A 83 -7.77 12.26 5.13
CA ILE A 83 -7.13 11.52 4.03
C ILE A 83 -7.54 10.03 4.03
N PHE A 84 -7.59 9.40 5.22
CA PHE A 84 -8.01 8.01 5.32
C PHE A 84 -9.51 7.80 5.09
N GLU A 85 -10.37 8.71 5.53
CA GLU A 85 -11.81 8.66 5.25
C GLU A 85 -12.07 8.76 3.75
N GLU A 86 -11.49 9.75 3.07
CA GLU A 86 -11.60 9.90 1.63
C GLU A 86 -11.06 8.69 0.87
N HIS A 87 -9.93 8.13 1.31
CA HIS A 87 -9.36 6.95 0.67
C HIS A 87 -10.20 5.70 0.91
N ARG A 88 -10.73 5.51 2.12
CA ARG A 88 -11.64 4.41 2.46
C ARG A 88 -12.84 4.43 1.53
N ASP A 89 -13.46 5.59 1.32
CA ASP A 89 -14.65 5.71 0.48
C ASP A 89 -14.33 5.34 -0.99
N ARG A 90 -13.14 5.75 -1.50
CA ARG A 90 -12.64 5.31 -2.82
C ARG A 90 -12.44 3.80 -2.90
N VAL A 91 -11.87 3.19 -1.86
CA VAL A 91 -11.64 1.74 -1.80
C VAL A 91 -12.97 0.99 -1.76
N GLN A 92 -13.95 1.46 -0.99
CA GLN A 92 -15.27 0.86 -0.92
C GLN A 92 -15.99 0.91 -2.27
N ALA A 93 -15.95 2.05 -2.96
CA ALA A 93 -16.49 2.17 -4.31
C ALA A 93 -15.83 1.17 -5.27
N ARG A 94 -14.49 1.05 -5.20
CA ARG A 94 -13.76 0.10 -6.04
C ARG A 94 -14.09 -1.37 -5.74
N ILE A 95 -14.32 -1.71 -4.47
CA ILE A 95 -14.75 -3.07 -4.08
C ILE A 95 -16.12 -3.36 -4.71
N ALA A 96 -17.08 -2.44 -4.59
CA ALA A 96 -18.41 -2.62 -5.16
C ALA A 96 -18.37 -2.80 -6.69
N GLU A 97 -17.57 -2.01 -7.39
CA GLU A 97 -17.35 -2.20 -8.85
C GLU A 97 -16.79 -3.59 -9.17
N LEU A 98 -15.75 -4.03 -8.45
CA LEU A 98 -15.12 -5.33 -8.67
C LEU A 98 -16.07 -6.49 -8.36
N GLU A 99 -16.94 -6.35 -7.37
CA GLU A 99 -17.97 -7.34 -7.04
C GLU A 99 -19.01 -7.46 -8.17
N GLU A 100 -19.42 -6.35 -8.79
CA GLU A 100 -20.31 -6.39 -9.96
C GLU A 100 -19.62 -7.02 -11.18
N ASP A 101 -18.36 -6.64 -11.46
CA ASP A 101 -17.58 -7.23 -12.55
C ASP A 101 -17.39 -8.74 -12.36
N LEU A 102 -17.18 -9.19 -11.12
CA LEU A 102 -17.00 -10.59 -10.79
C LEU A 102 -18.25 -11.43 -11.13
N LYS A 103 -19.46 -10.85 -11.03
CA LYS A 103 -20.70 -11.54 -11.44
C LYS A 103 -20.68 -11.91 -12.93
N VAL A 104 -20.20 -11.00 -13.78
CA VAL A 104 -20.12 -11.22 -15.22
C VAL A 104 -19.10 -12.33 -15.53
N LEU A 105 -17.95 -12.30 -14.86
CA LEU A 105 -16.93 -13.34 -15.01
C LEU A 105 -17.47 -14.72 -14.59
N ASN A 106 -18.13 -14.80 -13.44
CA ASN A 106 -18.73 -16.05 -12.95
C ASN A 106 -19.80 -16.59 -13.91
N TYR A 107 -20.68 -15.72 -14.42
CA TYR A 107 -21.66 -16.12 -15.43
C TYR A 107 -20.99 -16.71 -16.68
N LYS A 108 -19.93 -16.07 -17.19
CA LYS A 108 -19.21 -16.57 -18.37
C LYS A 108 -18.52 -17.90 -18.12
N ILE A 109 -17.92 -18.08 -16.95
CA ILE A 109 -17.32 -19.35 -16.53
C ILE A 109 -18.37 -20.46 -16.52
N GLU A 110 -19.56 -20.21 -15.96
CA GLU A 110 -20.64 -21.20 -15.93
C GLU A 110 -21.14 -21.55 -17.34
N VAL A 111 -21.36 -20.55 -18.19
CA VAL A 111 -21.80 -20.75 -19.57
C VAL A 111 -20.82 -21.63 -20.33
N TYR A 112 -19.52 -21.34 -20.26
CA TYR A 112 -18.52 -22.14 -20.96
C TYR A 112 -18.39 -23.55 -20.37
N GLY A 113 -18.47 -23.69 -19.04
CA GLY A 113 -18.49 -25.01 -18.41
C GLY A 113 -19.65 -25.89 -18.86
N LYS A 114 -20.84 -25.32 -19.08
CA LYS A 114 -22.00 -26.05 -19.64
C LYS A 114 -21.76 -26.45 -21.10
N MET A 115 -21.18 -25.56 -21.90
CA MET A 115 -20.85 -25.83 -23.30
C MET A 115 -19.82 -26.97 -23.45
N GLU A 116 -18.77 -26.97 -22.62
CA GLU A 116 -17.77 -28.04 -22.60
C GLU A 116 -18.36 -29.41 -22.24
N GLN A 117 -19.37 -29.44 -21.39
CA GLN A 117 -20.05 -30.66 -20.96
C GLN A 117 -21.17 -31.12 -21.91
N GLY A 118 -21.42 -30.38 -23.00
CA GLY A 118 -22.50 -30.66 -23.94
C GLY A 118 -23.90 -30.50 -23.33
N LEU A 119 -24.03 -29.69 -22.26
CA LEU A 119 -25.27 -29.44 -21.52
C LEU A 119 -26.00 -28.16 -22.01
N CYS A 120 -25.70 -27.72 -23.23
CA CYS A 120 -26.30 -26.54 -23.86
C CYS A 120 -27.34 -26.92 -24.92
#